data_AF-A0A3S0JRN8-F1
#
_entry.id   AF-A0A3S0JRN8-F1
#
_cell.length_a   1.000
_cell.length_b   1.000
_cell.length_c   1.000
_cell.angle_alpha   90.00
_cell.angle_beta   90.00
_cell.angle_gamma   90.00
#
_symmetry.space_group_name_H-M   'P 1'
#
loop_
_entity.id
_entity.type
_entity.pdbx_description
1 polymer ?
#
loop_
_entity_poly.entity_id
_entity_poly.type
_entity_poly.pdbx_seq_one_letter_code
_entity_poly.pdbx_strand_id
1 'polypeptide(L)'
;MLYDTEKARQYLIDTEVPPAVCKEYLSILTNLNALHSLLTPEDLADAVSLSQSHLEKITDSHQARKHALEEAYPDLELAGELNTLGDWTA
;
A
#
# COMPACT_ATOMS: atom_id res chain seq x y z
N MET A 1 6.01 -0.27 6.34
CA MET A 1 6.00 0.91 5.47
C MET A 1 4.56 1.34 5.33
N LEU A 2 4.25 2.59 5.70
CA LEU A 2 2.92 3.17 5.58
C LEU A 2 2.90 4.12 4.39
N TYR A 3 1.78 4.17 3.68
CA TYR A 3 1.56 5.06 2.55
C TYR A 3 0.69 6.25 2.97
N ASP A 4 1.08 7.45 2.60
CA ASP A 4 0.28 8.66 2.67
C ASP A 4 -0.71 8.68 1.50
N THR A 5 -1.87 8.07 1.72
CA THR A 5 -2.91 7.92 0.69
C THR A 5 -3.48 9.26 0.22
N GLU A 6 -3.41 10.30 1.05
CA GLU A 6 -3.92 11.62 0.67
C GLU A 6 -2.91 12.38 -0.20
N LYS A 7 -1.61 12.28 0.07
CA LYS A 7 -0.61 12.79 -0.87
C LYS A 7 -0.58 11.99 -2.17
N ALA A 8 -0.71 10.67 -2.11
CA ALA A 8 -0.85 9.84 -3.31
C ALA A 8 -2.08 10.27 -4.12
N ARG A 9 -3.22 10.52 -3.47
CA ARG A 9 -4.42 11.05 -4.13
C ARG A 9 -4.15 12.39 -4.80
N GLN A 10 -3.48 13.31 -4.11
CA GLN A 10 -3.18 14.64 -4.65
C GLN A 10 -2.28 14.56 -5.88
N TYR A 11 -1.26 13.70 -5.84
CA TYR A 11 -0.37 13.48 -6.97
C TYR A 11 -1.12 12.91 -8.19
N LEU A 12 -2.00 11.93 -7.97
CA LEU A 12 -2.77 11.26 -9.02
C LEU A 12 -3.83 12.15 -9.70
N ILE A 13 -4.09 13.35 -9.19
CA ILE A 13 -4.96 14.34 -9.87
C ILE A 13 -4.26 14.90 -11.11
N ASP A 14 -2.92 14.99 -11.07
CA ASP A 14 -2.11 15.65 -12.10
C ASP A 14 -1.48 14.64 -13.09
N THR A 15 -1.90 13.37 -13.05
CA THR A 15 -1.39 12.32 -13.95
C THR A 15 -2.36 11.99 -15.09
N GLU A 16 -1.86 11.35 -16.13
CA GLU A 16 -2.68 10.85 -17.24
C GLU A 16 -3.31 9.46 -16.96
N VAL A 17 -3.07 8.92 -15.75
CA VAL A 17 -3.56 7.60 -15.36
C VAL A 17 -5.09 7.60 -15.29
N PRO A 18 -5.79 6.59 -15.85
CA PRO A 18 -7.24 6.56 -15.83
C PRO A 18 -7.81 6.63 -14.39
N PRO A 19 -8.88 7.42 -14.14
CA PRO A 19 -9.42 7.58 -12.80
C PRO A 19 -9.85 6.28 -12.11
N ALA A 20 -10.26 5.26 -12.88
CA ALA A 20 -10.58 3.94 -12.36
C ALA A 20 -9.34 3.24 -11.80
N VAL A 21 -8.20 3.35 -12.48
CA VAL A 21 -6.91 2.80 -12.06
C VAL A 21 -6.39 3.54 -10.83
N CYS A 22 -6.48 4.86 -10.80
CA CYS A 22 -6.10 5.65 -9.61
C CYS A 22 -6.91 5.24 -8.37
N LYS A 23 -8.22 5.02 -8.51
CA LYS A 23 -9.08 4.54 -7.41
C LYS A 23 -8.69 3.15 -6.94
N GLU A 24 -8.39 2.25 -7.86
CA GLU A 24 -7.92 0.90 -7.52
C GLU A 24 -6.59 0.96 -6.77
N TYR A 25 -5.64 1.74 -7.27
CA TYR A 25 -4.33 1.93 -6.65
C TYR A 25 -4.45 2.48 -5.23
N LEU A 26 -5.23 3.55 -5.02
CA LEU A 26 -5.48 4.11 -3.68
C LEU A 26 -6.15 3.11 -2.73
N SER A 27 -7.06 2.26 -3.23
CA SER A 27 -7.68 1.19 -2.45
C SER A 27 -6.63 0.16 -1.99
N ILE A 28 -5.72 -0.23 -2.89
CA ILE A 28 -4.61 -1.14 -2.55
C ILE A 28 -3.70 -0.52 -1.48
N LEU A 29 -3.29 0.74 -1.62
CA LEU A 29 -2.47 1.41 -0.62
C LEU A 29 -3.14 1.49 0.75
N THR A 30 -4.45 1.79 0.77
CA THR A 30 -5.24 1.82 2.00
C THR A 30 -5.30 0.44 2.67
N ASN A 31 -5.51 -0.62 1.88
CA ASN A 31 -5.54 -1.98 2.40
C ASN A 31 -4.17 -2.41 2.93
N LEU A 32 -3.08 -2.05 2.26
CA LEU A 32 -1.72 -2.31 2.75
C LEU A 32 -1.44 -1.61 4.08
N ASN A 33 -1.90 -0.38 4.27
CA ASN A 33 -1.81 0.31 5.57
C ASN A 33 -2.58 -0.41 6.69
N ALA A 34 -3.81 -0.86 6.39
CA ALA A 34 -4.63 -1.61 7.34
C ALA A 34 -3.97 -2.94 7.71
N LEU A 35 -3.48 -3.69 6.72
CA LEU A 35 -2.76 -4.95 6.94
C LEU A 35 -1.48 -4.75 7.74
N HIS A 36 -0.72 -3.68 7.47
CA HIS A 36 0.45 -3.35 8.27
C HIS A 36 0.08 -3.10 9.73
N SER A 37 -1.00 -2.37 9.99
CA SER A 37 -1.50 -2.12 11.35
C SER A 37 -1.91 -3.42 12.05
N LEU A 38 -2.55 -4.36 11.34
CA LEU A 38 -2.96 -5.66 11.86
C LEU A 38 -1.78 -6.63 12.10
N LEU A 39 -0.71 -6.49 11.32
CA LEU A 39 0.52 -7.29 11.44
C LEU A 39 1.53 -6.71 12.43
N THR A 40 1.33 -5.46 12.89
CA THR A 40 2.20 -4.85 13.89
C THR A 40 1.84 -5.41 15.27
N PRO A 41 2.76 -6.07 15.97
CA PRO A 41 2.45 -6.77 17.21
C PRO A 41 2.35 -5.75 18.35
N GLU A 42 1.15 -5.27 18.67
CA GLU A 42 0.98 -4.46 19.88
C GLU A 42 0.75 -5.29 21.14
N ASP A 43 0.21 -6.52 21.10
CA ASP A 43 -0.01 -7.29 22.36
C ASP A 43 -0.34 -8.81 22.23
N LEU A 44 -0.12 -9.46 21.08
CA LEU A 44 -0.53 -10.87 20.89
C LEU A 44 0.67 -11.80 20.73
N ALA A 45 1.38 -12.02 21.83
CA ALA A 45 2.60 -12.83 21.86
C ALA A 45 2.41 -14.33 21.61
N ASP A 46 1.20 -14.93 21.71
CA ASP A 46 1.11 -16.41 21.68
C ASP A 46 -0.12 -17.04 20.98
N ALA A 47 -1.08 -16.27 20.47
CA ALA A 47 -2.37 -16.87 20.08
C ALA A 47 -2.65 -17.04 18.57
N VAL A 48 -1.81 -16.56 17.63
CA VAL A 48 -2.30 -16.29 16.27
C VAL A 48 -1.35 -16.66 15.12
N SER A 49 -0.74 -17.85 15.14
CA SER A 49 0.14 -18.30 14.04
C SER A 49 -0.58 -18.48 12.68
N LEU A 50 -1.82 -18.99 12.67
CA LEU A 50 -2.56 -19.27 11.42
C LEU A 50 -3.15 -18.02 10.77
N SER A 51 -3.67 -17.10 11.58
CA SER A 51 -4.28 -15.86 11.05
C SER A 51 -3.19 -14.89 10.57
N GLN A 52 -2.02 -14.89 11.21
CA GLN A 52 -0.87 -14.11 10.75
C GLN A 52 -0.38 -14.58 9.36
N SER A 53 -0.24 -15.90 9.15
CA SER A 53 0.10 -16.44 7.82
C SER A 53 -0.95 -16.10 6.74
N HIS A 54 -2.22 -16.00 7.11
CA HIS A 54 -3.27 -15.59 6.17
C HIS A 54 -3.17 -14.09 5.81
N LEU A 55 -2.91 -13.24 6.80
CA LEU A 55 -2.72 -11.80 6.60
C LEU A 55 -1.45 -11.49 5.79
N GLU A 56 -0.37 -12.26 5.97
CA GLU A 56 0.84 -12.20 5.14
C GLU A 56 0.51 -12.51 3.66
N LYS A 57 -0.21 -13.60 3.39
CA LYS A 57 -0.62 -13.94 2.01
C LYS A 57 -1.49 -12.86 1.36
N ILE A 58 -2.40 -12.26 2.12
CA ILE A 58 -3.22 -11.15 1.64
C ILE A 58 -2.33 -9.93 1.33
N THR A 59 -1.36 -9.65 2.21
CA THR A 59 -0.37 -8.58 2.02
C THR A 59 0.43 -8.80 0.73
N ASP A 60 0.97 -10.00 0.53
CA ASP A 60 1.71 -10.36 -0.69
C ASP A 60 0.86 -10.20 -1.94
N SER A 61 -0.41 -10.59 -1.88
CA SER A 61 -1.35 -10.42 -2.99
C SER A 61 -1.58 -8.95 -3.34
N HIS A 62 -1.73 -8.09 -2.34
CA HIS A 62 -1.86 -6.64 -2.55
C HIS A 62 -0.57 -6.00 -3.07
N GLN A 63 0.60 -6.45 -2.59
CA GLN A 63 1.90 -5.99 -3.10
C GLN A 63 2.10 -6.39 -4.57
N ALA A 64 1.80 -7.64 -4.93
CA ALA A 64 1.89 -8.08 -6.32
C ALA A 64 0.96 -7.28 -7.24
N ARG A 65 -0.25 -6.98 -6.78
CA ARG A 65 -1.20 -6.16 -7.55
C ARG A 65 -0.77 -4.69 -7.67
N LYS A 66 -0.18 -4.13 -6.61
CA LYS A 66 0.47 -2.80 -6.64
C LYS A 66 1.56 -2.79 -7.72
N HIS A 67 2.46 -3.77 -7.69
CA HIS A 67 3.59 -3.87 -8.63
C HIS A 67 3.13 -4.00 -10.08
N ALA A 68 2.10 -4.81 -10.34
CA ALA A 68 1.53 -4.96 -11.69
C ALA A 68 0.91 -3.67 -12.22
N LEU A 69 0.29 -2.86 -11.34
CA LEU A 69 -0.23 -1.55 -11.72
C LEU A 69 0.90 -0.54 -11.98
N GLU A 70 1.97 -0.58 -11.18
CA GLU A 70 3.14 0.29 -11.34
C GLU A 70 3.91 -0.02 -12.62
N GLU A 71 4.05 -1.29 -12.99
CA GLU A 71 4.62 -1.71 -14.30
C GLU A 71 3.78 -1.23 -15.49
N ALA A 72 2.45 -1.24 -15.36
CA ALA A 72 1.55 -0.78 -16.39
C ALA A 72 1.44 0.76 -16.47
N TYR A 73 1.65 1.43 -15.34
CA TYR A 73 1.51 2.88 -15.18
C TYR A 73 2.64 3.42 -14.28
N PRO A 74 3.80 3.79 -14.84
CA PRO A 74 4.97 4.24 -14.07
C PRO A 74 4.70 5.44 -13.16
N ASP A 75 3.75 6.32 -13.51
CA ASP A 75 3.33 7.44 -12.66
C ASP A 75 2.79 6.96 -11.30
N LEU A 76 2.27 5.74 -11.20
CA LEU A 76 1.81 5.16 -9.93
C LEU A 76 2.97 4.81 -9.00
N GLU A 77 4.12 4.40 -9.54
CA GLU A 77 5.31 4.08 -8.73
C GLU A 77 5.79 5.34 -7.99
N LEU A 78 5.86 6.46 -8.70
CA LEU A 78 6.16 7.78 -8.12
C LEU A 78 5.13 8.17 -7.06
N ALA A 79 3.85 7.89 -7.30
CA ALA A 79 2.78 8.13 -6.32
C ALA A 79 2.93 7.25 -5.07
N GLY A 80 3.48 6.05 -5.20
CA GLY A 80 3.76 5.15 -4.09
C GLY A 80 5.00 5.56 -3.29
N GLU A 81 6.12 5.78 -3.97
CA GLU A 81 7.44 6.04 -3.38
C GLU A 81 7.54 7.39 -2.67
N LEU A 82 7.13 8.47 -3.34
CA LEU A 82 7.20 9.84 -2.80
C LEU A 82 6.30 10.04 -1.58
N ASN A 83 5.33 9.15 -1.41
CA ASN A 83 4.29 9.26 -0.40
C ASN A 83 4.40 8.15 0.64
N THR A 84 5.55 7.49 0.77
CA THR A 84 5.80 6.63 1.92
C THR A 84 6.05 7.46 3.17
N LEU A 85 5.26 7.22 4.23
CA LEU A 85 5.50 7.74 5.58
C LEU A 85 6.68 6.95 6.18
N GLY A 86 7.91 7.23 5.75
CA GLY A 86 9.05 6.48 6.27
C GLY A 86 10.43 6.65 5.66
N ASP A 87 10.70 7.59 4.75
CA ASP A 87 12.07 7.80 4.23
C ASP A 87 12.54 9.27 4.25
N TRP A 88 12.19 9.99 5.33
CA TRP A 88 12.86 11.23 5.71
C TRP A 88 13.38 11.13 7.15
N THR A 89 14.29 10.19 7.39
CA THR A 89 15.28 10.39 8.46
C THR A 89 16.47 11.11 7.86
N ALA A 90 16.60 12.37 8.26
CA ALA A 90 17.82 13.16 8.15
C ALA A 90 19.01 12.49 8.87
#